data_AF-A0A285R7A4-F1
#
_entry.id   AF-A0A285R7A4-F1
#
_cell.length_a   1.000
_cell.length_b   1.000
_cell.length_c   1.000
_cell.angle_alpha   90.00
_cell.angle_beta   90.00
_cell.angle_gamma   90.00
#
_symmetry.space_group_name_H-M   'P 1'
#
loop_
_entity.id
_entity.type
_entity.pdbx_description
1 polymer ?
#
loop_
_entity_poly.entity_id
_entity_poly.type
_entity_poly.pdbx_seq_one_letter_code
_entity_poly.pdbx_strand_id
1 'polypeptide(L)'
;MIVRLKSAAALARRSARSSQRPVSLSDRSVRSDPRWPEITATLATLRDRRRHAIRIVDADCGRGALLIAVARYARTLGFTAIEGRGIDGSPALIGAARTAAARLHDPAIGLSFECADLLTALSAEAELPADIVLWNGSVHAGHRSDIAAALAGSGDRVIGDPSTSSSDRHAA
;
A
#
# COMPACT_ATOMS: atom_id res chain seq x y z
N MET A 1 -61.06 -20.78 6.61
CA MET A 1 -59.94 -20.86 5.64
C MET A 1 -59.87 -19.50 4.94
N ILE A 2 -59.07 -18.57 5.49
CA ILE A 2 -57.80 -18.02 4.92
C ILE A 2 -58.03 -17.18 3.65
N VAL A 3 -57.55 -15.95 3.43
CA VAL A 3 -57.07 -14.80 4.23
C VAL A 3 -57.18 -13.57 3.28
N ARG A 4 -57.43 -12.41 3.88
CA ARG A 4 -57.49 -11.03 3.37
C ARG A 4 -56.49 -10.62 2.26
N LEU A 5 -57.01 -9.83 1.30
CA LEU A 5 -56.30 -8.80 0.54
C LEU A 5 -55.82 -7.67 1.47
N LYS A 6 -54.58 -7.19 1.29
CA LYS A 6 -54.20 -5.76 1.38
C LYS A 6 -52.98 -5.48 0.49
N SER A 7 -53.14 -4.49 -0.40
CA SER A 7 -52.07 -3.88 -1.19
C SER A 7 -51.38 -2.73 -0.46
N ALA A 8 -50.19 -2.42 -0.97
CA ALA A 8 -49.43 -1.16 -0.95
C ALA A 8 -48.78 -0.69 0.37
N ALA A 9 -47.44 -0.67 0.40
CA ALA A 9 -46.65 0.55 0.60
C ALA A 9 -45.15 0.24 0.53
N ALA A 10 -44.44 1.07 -0.23
CA ALA A 10 -42.99 1.18 -0.24
C ALA A 10 -42.46 1.57 1.14
N LEU A 11 -41.32 0.99 1.56
CA LEU A 11 -40.35 1.70 2.39
C LEU A 11 -38.96 1.06 2.29
N ALA A 12 -38.13 1.72 1.49
CA ALA A 12 -36.72 1.98 1.73
C ALA A 12 -35.94 1.02 2.65
N ARG A 13 -35.15 0.13 2.03
CA ARG A 13 -33.85 -0.27 2.58
C ARG A 13 -32.73 0.41 1.80
N ARG A 14 -32.71 1.74 1.88
CA ARG A 14 -31.52 2.57 1.66
C ARG A 14 -30.70 2.48 2.95
N SER A 15 -29.67 1.64 2.98
CA SER A 15 -28.66 1.67 4.05
C SER A 15 -27.31 2.02 3.46
N ALA A 16 -27.01 3.31 3.52
CA ALA A 16 -25.70 3.91 3.68
C ALA A 16 -24.54 3.38 2.81
N ARG A 17 -24.67 3.45 1.48
CA ARG A 17 -23.48 3.68 0.65
C ARG A 17 -23.13 5.16 0.76
N SER A 18 -22.50 5.50 1.88
CA SER A 18 -21.96 6.82 2.17
C SER A 18 -21.09 7.26 1.01
N SER A 19 -21.54 8.29 0.30
CA SER A 19 -20.77 9.04 -0.68
C SER A 19 -19.63 9.75 0.03
N GLN A 20 -18.60 9.00 0.45
CA GLN A 20 -17.36 9.60 0.87
C GLN A 20 -16.68 10.16 -0.37
N ARG A 21 -16.70 11.49 -0.50
CA ARG A 21 -15.85 12.23 -1.44
C ARG A 21 -14.42 11.66 -1.31
N PRO A 22 -13.70 11.42 -2.41
CA PRO A 22 -12.36 10.87 -2.32
C PRO A 22 -11.46 11.90 -1.63
N VAL A 23 -11.20 11.69 -0.34
CA VAL A 23 -10.29 12.54 0.43
C VAL A 23 -8.90 12.33 -0.18
N SER A 24 -8.35 13.33 -0.84
CA SER A 24 -6.90 13.36 -1.09
C SER A 24 -6.24 13.34 0.28
N LEU A 25 -5.48 12.28 0.60
CA LEU A 25 -4.77 12.25 1.87
C LEU A 25 -3.72 13.37 1.81
N SER A 26 -3.85 14.33 2.72
CA SER A 26 -2.85 15.38 2.88
C SER A 26 -1.52 14.77 3.31
N ASP A 27 -0.40 15.45 3.03
CA ASP A 27 0.93 15.04 3.52
C ASP A 27 0.95 14.77 5.04
N ARG A 28 0.15 15.52 5.80
CA ARG A 28 -0.01 15.31 7.25
C ARG A 28 -0.63 13.96 7.58
N SER A 29 -1.64 13.54 6.81
CA SER A 29 -2.30 12.24 7.01
C SER A 29 -1.40 11.06 6.69
N VAL A 30 -0.50 11.20 5.72
CA VAL A 30 0.46 10.13 5.36
C VAL A 30 1.57 10.03 6.39
N ARG A 31 2.05 11.15 6.94
CA ARG A 31 3.02 11.15 8.05
C ARG A 31 2.46 10.57 9.35
N SER A 32 1.14 10.44 9.46
CA SER A 32 0.47 9.73 10.56
C SER A 32 0.30 8.23 10.28
N ASP A 33 0.74 7.71 9.13
CA ASP A 33 0.79 6.27 8.89
C ASP A 33 1.67 5.61 9.98
N PRO A 34 1.21 4.56 10.66
CA PRO A 34 1.98 3.91 11.72
C PRO A 34 3.36 3.41 11.29
N ARG A 35 3.56 3.14 9.99
CA ARG A 35 4.84 2.70 9.42
C ARG A 35 5.80 3.86 9.20
N TRP A 36 5.32 5.09 9.17
CA TRP A 36 6.12 6.27 8.79
C TRP A 36 7.43 6.42 9.59
N PRO A 37 7.46 6.28 10.94
CA PRO A 37 8.71 6.40 11.69
C PRO A 37 9.77 5.41 11.22
N GLU A 38 9.39 4.14 11.03
CA GLU A 38 10.30 3.10 10.57
C GLU A 38 10.79 3.38 9.15
N ILE A 39 9.89 3.75 8.24
CA ILE A 39 10.24 4.12 6.86
C ILE A 39 11.30 5.22 6.85
N THR A 40 11.09 6.29 7.64
CA THR A 40 12.04 7.41 7.67
C THR A 40 13.39 7.02 8.25
N ALA A 41 13.43 6.15 9.26
CA ALA A 41 14.66 5.64 9.84
C ALA A 41 15.44 4.73 8.88
N THR A 42 14.74 3.86 8.14
CA THR A 42 15.36 2.99 7.12
C THR A 42 15.97 3.83 5.99
N LEU A 43 15.24 4.83 5.49
CA LEU A 43 15.75 5.72 4.44
C LEU A 43 16.98 6.52 4.90
N ALA A 44 16.97 7.04 6.14
CA ALA A 44 18.13 7.71 6.70
C ALA A 44 19.34 6.77 6.80
N THR A 45 19.13 5.55 7.31
CA THR A 45 20.19 4.52 7.41
C THR A 45 20.80 4.19 6.05
N LEU A 46 19.99 4.06 5.00
CA LEU A 46 20.47 3.80 3.64
C LEU A 46 21.31 4.98 3.11
N ARG A 47 20.92 6.22 3.41
CA ARG A 47 21.72 7.42 3.05
C ARG A 47 23.02 7.53 3.83
N ASP A 48 23.03 7.19 5.10
CA ASP A 48 24.24 7.16 5.92
C ASP A 48 25.25 6.14 5.36
N ARG A 49 24.75 5.04 4.78
CA ARG A 49 25.52 4.05 4.00
C ARG A 49 25.85 4.52 2.58
N ARG A 50 25.67 5.80 2.26
CA ARG A 50 25.95 6.42 0.96
C ARG A 50 25.16 5.81 -0.22
N ARG A 51 24.02 5.17 -0.01
CA ARG A 51 23.16 4.71 -1.12
C ARG A 51 22.53 5.91 -1.82
N HIS A 52 22.79 6.10 -3.11
CA HIS A 52 22.23 7.22 -3.89
C HIS A 52 20.97 6.84 -4.67
N ALA A 53 20.76 5.54 -4.85
CA ALA A 53 19.57 4.96 -5.47
C ALA A 53 18.80 4.12 -4.46
N ILE A 54 17.48 3.99 -4.65
CA ILE A 54 16.62 3.13 -3.86
C ILE A 54 15.45 2.59 -4.68
N ARG A 55 15.10 1.32 -4.45
CA ARG A 55 13.91 0.65 -4.98
C ARG A 55 12.92 0.32 -3.87
N ILE A 56 11.67 0.72 -4.05
CA ILE A 56 10.60 0.60 -3.06
C ILE A 56 9.41 -0.12 -3.70
N VAL A 57 8.94 -1.18 -3.08
CA VAL A 57 7.69 -1.86 -3.45
C VAL A 57 6.63 -1.55 -2.40
N ASP A 58 5.45 -1.11 -2.82
CA ASP A 58 4.27 -0.93 -1.95
C ASP A 58 3.23 -1.98 -2.33
N ALA A 59 3.15 -3.02 -1.51
CA ALA A 59 2.26 -4.14 -1.68
C ALA A 59 0.90 -3.80 -1.02
N ASP A 60 -0.17 -3.88 -1.81
CA ASP A 60 -1.51 -3.36 -1.48
C ASP A 60 -1.50 -1.82 -1.26
N CYS A 61 -0.98 -1.12 -2.28
CA CYS A 61 -0.67 0.31 -2.22
C CYS A 61 -1.90 1.23 -2.23
N GLY A 62 -3.10 0.71 -2.50
CA GLY A 62 -4.32 1.49 -2.68
C GLY A 62 -4.16 2.55 -3.77
N ARG A 63 -4.34 3.81 -3.38
CA ARG A 63 -4.16 4.96 -4.29
C ARG A 63 -2.71 5.47 -4.35
N GLY A 64 -1.74 4.72 -3.83
CA GLY A 64 -0.32 5.05 -3.88
C GLY A 64 0.13 6.23 -3.00
N ALA A 65 -0.73 6.71 -2.09
CA ALA A 65 -0.44 7.92 -1.31
C ALA A 65 0.80 7.78 -0.42
N LEU A 66 0.97 6.60 0.21
CA LEU A 66 2.16 6.33 1.01
C LEU A 66 3.41 6.27 0.13
N LEU A 67 3.43 5.40 -0.90
CA LEU A 67 4.58 5.30 -1.81
C LEU A 67 5.02 6.65 -2.38
N ILE A 68 4.08 7.50 -2.83
CA ILE A 68 4.38 8.84 -3.35
C ILE A 68 5.04 9.72 -2.27
N ALA A 69 4.53 9.71 -1.04
CA ALA A 69 5.09 10.49 0.06
C ALA A 69 6.48 9.98 0.47
N VAL A 70 6.67 8.66 0.48
CA VAL A 70 7.96 8.02 0.77
C VAL A 70 8.99 8.40 -0.29
N ALA A 71 8.65 8.34 -1.58
CA ALA A 71 9.53 8.75 -2.66
C ALA A 71 9.93 10.23 -2.56
N ARG A 72 8.96 11.11 -2.27
CA ARG A 72 9.25 12.53 -2.00
C ARG A 72 10.18 12.71 -0.81
N TYR A 73 9.96 11.99 0.28
CA TYR A 73 10.81 12.09 1.46
C TYR A 73 12.23 11.57 1.19
N ALA A 74 12.37 10.44 0.48
CA ALA A 74 13.66 9.94 0.01
C ALA A 74 14.39 11.01 -0.81
N ARG A 75 13.68 11.71 -1.71
CA ARG A 75 14.26 12.83 -2.46
C ARG A 75 14.79 13.93 -1.55
N THR A 76 14.07 14.31 -0.50
CA THR A 76 14.54 15.31 0.48
C THR A 76 15.80 14.88 1.25
N LEU A 77 16.06 13.57 1.36
CA LEU A 77 17.29 13.02 1.95
C LEU A 77 18.47 12.93 0.96
N GLY A 78 18.26 13.34 -0.30
CA GLY A 78 19.30 13.40 -1.32
C GLY A 78 19.48 12.11 -2.13
N PHE A 79 18.51 11.20 -2.14
CA PHE A 79 18.47 10.16 -3.18
C PHE A 79 18.30 10.81 -4.55
N THR A 80 19.00 10.29 -5.55
CA THR A 80 19.02 10.83 -6.93
C THR A 80 18.42 9.88 -7.95
N ALA A 81 18.13 8.64 -7.55
CA ALA A 81 17.38 7.66 -8.33
C ALA A 81 16.43 6.90 -7.40
N ILE A 82 15.14 7.14 -7.51
CA ILE A 82 14.10 6.56 -6.66
C ILE A 82 13.13 5.84 -7.56
N GLU A 83 13.11 4.52 -7.45
CA GLU A 83 12.16 3.66 -8.13
C GLU A 83 11.10 3.20 -7.14
N GLY A 84 9.83 3.40 -7.48
CA GLY A 84 8.70 2.91 -6.72
C GLY A 84 7.77 2.07 -7.58
N ARG A 85 7.38 0.89 -7.09
CA ARG A 85 6.34 0.05 -7.69
C ARG A 85 5.21 -0.14 -6.69
N GLY A 86 4.00 0.32 -7.04
CA GLY A 86 2.79 0.07 -6.27
C GLY A 86 1.97 -1.06 -6.89
N ILE A 87 1.57 -2.04 -6.09
CA ILE A 87 0.75 -3.18 -6.51
C ILE A 87 -0.56 -3.16 -5.72
N ASP A 88 -1.69 -3.37 -6.40
CA ASP A 88 -3.01 -3.47 -5.76
C ASP A 88 -3.94 -4.32 -6.62
N GLY A 89 -4.92 -5.00 -6.02
CA GLY A 89 -5.90 -5.82 -6.75
C GLY A 89 -7.04 -5.01 -7.39
N SER A 90 -7.16 -3.71 -7.10
CA SER A 90 -8.26 -2.85 -7.53
C SER A 90 -7.86 -1.95 -8.71
N PRO A 91 -8.42 -2.18 -9.92
CA PRO A 91 -8.14 -1.32 -11.07
C PRO A 91 -8.48 0.15 -10.84
N ALA A 92 -9.53 0.43 -10.06
CA ALA A 92 -9.96 1.79 -9.75
C ALA A 92 -8.95 2.52 -8.85
N LEU A 93 -8.39 1.83 -7.86
CA LEU A 93 -7.37 2.41 -6.97
C LEU A 93 -6.06 2.64 -7.73
N ILE A 94 -5.66 1.70 -8.58
CA ILE A 94 -4.49 1.84 -9.46
C ILE A 94 -4.67 3.00 -10.45
N GLY A 95 -5.86 3.16 -11.05
CA GLY A 95 -6.14 4.32 -11.91
C GLY A 95 -5.97 5.66 -11.17
N ALA A 96 -6.43 5.72 -9.91
CA ALA A 96 -6.22 6.89 -9.06
C ALA A 96 -4.74 7.09 -8.69
N ALA A 97 -4.00 6.03 -8.39
CA ALA A 97 -2.58 6.06 -8.07
C ALA A 97 -1.75 6.60 -9.25
N ARG A 98 -1.99 6.08 -10.46
CA ARG A 98 -1.37 6.56 -11.70
C ARG A 98 -1.65 8.03 -11.94
N THR A 99 -2.89 8.47 -11.72
CA THR A 99 -3.28 9.89 -11.86
C THR A 99 -2.55 10.77 -10.84
N ALA A 100 -2.37 10.30 -9.61
CA ALA A 100 -1.61 11.02 -8.59
C ALA A 100 -0.12 11.09 -8.92
N ALA A 101 0.47 9.99 -9.39
CA ALA A 101 1.86 9.90 -9.80
C ALA A 101 2.19 10.77 -11.01
N ALA A 102 1.28 10.89 -11.99
CA ALA A 102 1.46 11.75 -13.15
C ALA A 102 1.61 13.24 -12.81
N ARG A 103 1.19 13.66 -11.61
CA ARG A 103 1.36 15.03 -11.10
C ARG A 103 2.69 15.24 -10.37
N LEU A 104 3.49 14.18 -10.20
CA LEU A 104 4.81 14.24 -9.61
C LEU A 104 5.81 14.53 -10.73
N HIS A 105 6.32 15.76 -10.76
CA HIS A 105 7.35 16.18 -11.71
C HIS A 105 8.69 16.29 -10.97
N ASP A 106 9.38 15.16 -10.82
CA ASP A 106 10.77 15.11 -10.35
C ASP A 106 11.54 14.04 -11.16
N PRO A 107 12.58 14.42 -11.94
CA PRO A 107 13.35 13.48 -12.74
C PRO A 107 14.05 12.37 -11.95
N ALA A 108 14.28 12.56 -10.65
CA ALA A 108 14.89 11.55 -9.80
C ALA A 108 13.89 10.47 -9.34
N ILE A 109 12.59 10.64 -9.61
CA ILE A 109 11.54 9.75 -9.11
C ILE A 109 10.81 9.08 -10.28
N GLY A 110 10.96 7.76 -10.39
CA GLY A 110 10.17 6.90 -11.27
C GLY A 110 9.17 6.08 -10.47
N LEU A 111 7.87 6.31 -10.67
CA LEU A 111 6.81 5.52 -10.03
C LEU A 111 5.99 4.76 -11.07
N SER A 112 5.78 3.47 -10.82
CA SER A 112 4.86 2.61 -11.57
C SER A 112 3.79 2.05 -10.64
N PHE A 113 2.60 1.84 -11.19
CA PHE A 113 1.45 1.29 -10.46
C PHE A 113 0.76 0.25 -11.31
N GLU A 114 0.55 -0.94 -10.76
CA GLU A 114 0.05 -2.09 -11.47
C GLU A 114 -1.12 -2.75 -10.75
N CYS A 115 -2.15 -3.12 -11.52
CA CYS A 115 -3.22 -3.96 -11.03
C CYS A 115 -2.82 -5.42 -11.28
N ALA A 116 -2.45 -6.15 -10.24
CA ALA A 116 -1.93 -7.51 -10.35
C ALA A 116 -2.35 -8.39 -9.17
N ASP A 117 -2.26 -9.71 -9.37
CA ASP A 117 -2.29 -10.65 -8.27
C ASP A 117 -1.05 -10.45 -7.38
N LEU A 118 -1.30 -10.27 -6.09
CA LEU A 118 -0.26 -9.86 -5.15
C LEU A 118 0.81 -10.94 -4.95
N LEU A 119 0.40 -12.21 -4.81
CA LEU A 119 1.35 -13.30 -4.57
C LEU A 119 2.28 -13.49 -5.77
N THR A 120 1.71 -13.47 -6.97
CA THR A 120 2.46 -13.55 -8.23
C THR A 120 3.43 -12.37 -8.36
N ALA A 121 2.96 -11.15 -8.09
CA ALA A 121 3.77 -9.95 -8.19
C ALA A 121 4.92 -9.94 -7.18
N LEU A 122 4.68 -10.32 -5.92
CA LEU A 122 5.72 -10.43 -4.88
C LEU A 122 6.73 -11.53 -5.18
N SER A 123 6.27 -12.68 -5.70
CA SER A 123 7.16 -13.78 -6.10
C SER A 123 8.13 -13.33 -7.18
N ALA A 124 7.68 -12.51 -8.14
CA ALA A 124 8.55 -11.96 -9.18
C ALA A 124 9.62 -11.00 -8.63
N GLU A 125 9.36 -10.33 -7.50
CA GLU A 125 10.34 -9.44 -6.88
C GLU A 125 11.52 -10.19 -6.25
N ALA A 126 11.41 -11.51 -6.01
CA ALA A 126 12.51 -12.30 -5.46
C ALA A 126 13.72 -12.39 -6.40
N GLU A 127 13.53 -12.22 -7.72
CA GLU A 127 14.62 -12.21 -8.71
C GLU A 127 15.48 -10.94 -8.61
N LEU A 128 14.89 -9.82 -8.20
CA LEU A 128 15.59 -8.56 -7.98
C LEU A 128 14.98 -7.87 -6.76
N PRO A 129 15.31 -8.26 -5.53
CA PRO A 129 14.63 -7.76 -4.33
C PRO A 129 14.70 -6.23 -4.17
N ALA A 130 13.66 -5.62 -3.61
CA ALA A 130 13.62 -4.18 -3.33
C ALA A 130 14.45 -3.84 -2.08
N ASP A 131 14.94 -2.60 -1.96
CA ASP A 131 15.56 -2.17 -0.70
C ASP A 131 14.50 -2.11 0.43
N ILE A 132 13.26 -1.70 0.08
CA ILE A 132 12.14 -1.59 1.03
C ILE A 132 10.87 -2.15 0.40
N VAL A 133 10.15 -2.98 1.15
CA VAL A 133 8.80 -3.45 0.85
C VAL A 133 7.85 -2.91 1.91
N LEU A 134 6.90 -2.08 1.51
CA LEU A 134 5.81 -1.62 2.35
C LEU A 134 4.64 -2.59 2.22
N TRP A 135 4.06 -2.96 3.34
CA TRP A 135 2.93 -3.88 3.38
C TRP A 135 1.87 -3.37 4.35
N ASN A 136 0.60 -3.41 3.98
CA ASN A 136 -0.48 -2.95 4.86
C ASN A 136 -1.13 -4.07 5.70
N GLY A 137 -0.78 -5.35 5.44
CA GLY A 137 -1.25 -6.47 6.24
C GLY A 137 -2.61 -7.07 5.86
N SER A 138 -3.29 -6.55 4.85
CA SER A 138 -4.63 -7.01 4.46
C SER A 138 -4.56 -8.28 3.61
N VAL A 139 -4.56 -9.44 4.25
CA VAL A 139 -4.67 -10.74 3.57
C VAL A 139 -5.81 -11.58 4.13
N HIS A 140 -6.52 -12.26 3.21
CA HIS A 140 -7.43 -13.33 3.55
C HIS A 140 -6.66 -14.45 4.24
N ALA A 141 -7.24 -15.02 5.31
CA ALA A 141 -6.55 -15.99 6.19
C ALA A 141 -5.94 -17.20 5.46
N GLY A 142 -6.52 -17.62 4.32
CA GLY A 142 -6.07 -18.78 3.55
C GLY A 142 -4.74 -18.60 2.79
N HIS A 143 -4.25 -17.38 2.58
CA HIS A 143 -3.00 -17.12 1.83
C HIS A 143 -1.88 -16.52 2.70
N ARG A 144 -2.04 -16.54 4.03
CA ARG A 144 -1.14 -15.82 4.93
C ARG A 144 0.29 -16.36 4.91
N SER A 145 0.48 -17.68 4.85
CA SER A 145 1.81 -18.31 4.79
C SER A 145 2.56 -17.96 3.51
N ASP A 146 1.87 -18.05 2.38
CA ASP A 146 2.48 -17.88 1.06
C ASP A 146 2.85 -16.42 0.83
N ILE A 147 1.98 -15.50 1.26
CA ILE A 147 2.27 -14.06 1.22
C ILE A 147 3.42 -13.71 2.18
N ALA A 148 3.48 -14.31 3.37
CA ALA A 148 4.60 -14.07 4.29
C ALA A 148 5.94 -14.53 3.68
N ALA A 149 5.97 -15.70 3.04
CA ALA A 149 7.16 -16.20 2.34
C ALA A 149 7.54 -15.29 1.16
N ALA A 150 6.56 -14.89 0.35
CA ALA A 150 6.79 -14.01 -0.79
C ALA A 150 7.29 -12.62 -0.35
N LEU A 151 6.71 -12.04 0.71
CA LEU A 151 7.17 -10.77 1.29
C LEU A 151 8.63 -10.86 1.75
N ALA A 152 9.00 -11.94 2.44
CA ALA A 152 10.37 -12.14 2.93
C ALA A 152 11.41 -12.23 1.80
N GLY A 153 11.02 -12.76 0.63
CA GLY A 153 11.89 -12.82 -0.55
C GLY A 153 11.90 -11.53 -1.39
N SER A 154 10.88 -10.69 -1.27
CA SER A 154 10.67 -9.53 -2.17
C SER A 154 11.52 -8.29 -1.85
N GLY A 155 12.21 -8.25 -0.71
CA GLY A 155 13.09 -7.13 -0.38
C GLY A 155 13.90 -7.27 0.90
N ASP A 156 14.92 -6.41 1.03
CA ASP A 156 15.86 -6.39 2.15
C ASP A 156 15.19 -5.99 3.47
N ARG A 157 14.18 -5.10 3.40
CA ARG A 157 13.41 -4.66 4.55
C ARG A 157 11.91 -4.65 4.25
N VAL A 158 11.16 -5.51 4.93
CA VAL A 158 9.69 -5.45 4.95
C VAL A 158 9.21 -4.58 6.12
N ILE A 159 8.38 -3.58 5.84
CA ILE A 159 7.77 -2.68 6.81
C ILE A 159 6.25 -2.85 6.74
N GLY A 160 5.69 -3.58 7.71
CA GLY A 160 4.27 -3.90 7.83
C GLY A 160 3.51 -2.97 8.77
N ASP A 161 2.19 -2.92 8.67
CA ASP A 161 1.35 -2.25 9.68
C ASP A 161 1.53 -2.95 11.05
N PRO A 162 1.93 -2.22 12.11
CA PRO A 162 2.20 -2.81 13.42
C PRO A 162 0.97 -3.51 14.04
N SER A 163 -0.25 -3.14 13.65
CA SER A 163 -1.49 -3.81 14.11
C SER A 163 -1.64 -5.24 13.59
N THR A 164 -0.92 -5.61 12.54
CA THR A 164 -0.91 -6.98 12.00
C THR A 164 0.09 -7.90 12.71
N SER A 165 0.99 -7.35 13.54
CA SER A 165 1.99 -8.10 14.32
C SER A 165 1.51 -8.60 15.68
N SER A 166 0.35 -8.14 16.19
CA SER A 166 -0.12 -8.47 17.54
C SER A 166 -0.95 -9.75 17.64
N SER A 167 -1.36 -10.34 16.51
CA SER A 167 -2.24 -11.52 16.51
C SER A 167 -1.51 -12.86 16.70
N ASP A 168 -0.17 -12.88 16.71
CA ASP A 168 0.64 -14.10 16.80
C ASP A 168 1.26 -14.35 18.20
N ARG A 169 0.86 -13.61 19.24
CA ARG A 169 1.39 -13.77 20.61
C ARG A 169 0.43 -14.39 21.64
N HIS A 170 -0.60 -15.12 21.22
CA HIS A 170 -1.46 -15.90 22.13
C HIS A 170 -1.77 -17.29 21.53
N ALA A 171 -0.75 -18.13 21.43
CA ALA A 171 -0.90 -19.58 21.33
C ALA A 171 0.43 -20.22 21.79
N ALA A 172 0.63 -20.25 23.10
CA ALA A 172 1.58 -21.12 23.76
C ALA A 172 0.85 -21.82 24.92
#